data_AF-A0A821GWQ6-F1
#
_entry.id   AF-A0A821GWQ6-F1
#
_cell.length_a   1.000
_cell.length_b   1.000
_cell.length_c   1.000
_cell.angle_alpha   90.00
_cell.angle_beta   90.00
_cell.angle_gamma   90.00
#
_symmetry.space_group_name_H-M   'P 1'
#
loop_
_entity.id
_entity.type
_entity.pdbx_description
1 polymer ?
#
loop_
_entity_poly.entity_id
_entity_poly.type
_entity_poly.pdbx_seq_one_letter_code
_entity_poly.pdbx_strand_id
1 'polypeptide(L)'
;ILNEYLIPLMRENGRIINVSSRVGAIILQEASKSLQDKYTSSTLTTDQLDQLVEDFISSIEKNKLESLGYNSKSDFLIYGVTKAALNALTQIEARESSNRKNLFFISVTPGLCTTDMTRNLQNTRPPELGANSIFYVINTSRDQLKNGAFYRDGQQLPLINESIIIKEKGNENKINQVNN
;
A
#
# COMPACT_ATOMS: atom_id res chain seq x y z
N ILE A 1 -2.88 -13.92 11.37
CA ILE A 1 -2.78 -12.44 11.36
C ILE A 1 -3.68 -11.89 12.48
N LEU A 2 -3.36 -10.75 13.13
CA LEU A 2 -4.12 -10.17 14.26
C LEU A 2 -5.63 -10.02 13.98
N ASN A 3 -6.01 -9.62 12.76
CA ASN A 3 -7.41 -9.41 12.37
C ASN A 3 -8.28 -10.65 12.64
N GLU A 4 -7.81 -11.84 12.27
CA GLU A 4 -8.54 -13.11 12.48
C GLU A 4 -8.90 -13.35 13.95
N TYR A 5 -8.01 -12.96 14.88
CA TYR A 5 -8.26 -13.10 16.31
C TYR A 5 -9.20 -12.04 16.87
N LEU A 6 -9.25 -10.85 16.25
CA LEU A 6 -10.07 -9.73 16.72
C LEU A 6 -11.49 -9.77 16.14
N ILE A 7 -11.69 -10.24 14.91
CA ILE A 7 -13.00 -10.28 14.23
C ILE A 7 -14.11 -10.94 15.09
N PRO A 8 -13.87 -12.07 15.79
CA PRO A 8 -14.86 -12.66 16.69
C PRO A 8 -15.31 -11.72 17.82
N LEU A 9 -14.45 -10.81 18.27
CA LEU A 9 -14.72 -9.83 19.34
C LEU A 9 -15.33 -8.52 18.82
N MET A 10 -15.24 -8.26 17.52
CA MET A 10 -15.78 -7.02 16.93
C MET A 10 -17.31 -7.04 16.81
N ARG A 11 -17.91 -5.85 16.90
CA ARG A 11 -19.32 -5.63 16.60
C ARG A 11 -19.57 -5.74 15.09
N GLU A 12 -20.77 -6.17 14.72
CA GLU A 12 -21.24 -6.09 13.34
C GLU A 12 -21.18 -4.64 12.84
N ASN A 13 -20.85 -4.45 11.57
CA ASN A 13 -20.64 -3.14 10.97
C ASN A 13 -19.49 -2.31 11.60
N GLY A 14 -18.57 -2.95 12.34
CA GLY A 14 -17.31 -2.34 12.79
C GLY A 14 -16.33 -1.99 11.65
N ARG A 15 -15.17 -1.41 11.99
CA ARG A 15 -14.13 -1.05 11.01
C ARG A 15 -12.76 -1.57 11.44
N ILE A 16 -11.98 -2.06 10.50
CA ILE A 16 -10.55 -2.36 10.66
C ILE A 16 -9.78 -1.34 9.81
N ILE A 17 -8.94 -0.55 10.47
CA ILE A 17 -8.13 0.50 9.84
C ILE A 17 -6.66 0.08 9.90
N ASN A 18 -6.13 -0.35 8.76
CA ASN A 18 -4.74 -0.76 8.59
C ASN A 18 -3.87 0.47 8.32
N VAL A 19 -2.96 0.79 9.25
CA VAL A 19 -2.01 1.90 9.08
C VAL A 19 -0.89 1.47 8.11
N SER A 20 -1.06 1.86 6.86
CA SER A 20 -0.17 1.55 5.74
C SER A 20 0.72 2.75 5.38
N SER A 21 1.35 2.73 4.21
CA SER A 21 2.23 3.78 3.71
C SER A 21 2.14 3.93 2.20
N ARG A 22 2.32 5.16 1.72
CA ARG A 22 2.44 5.43 0.28
C ARG A 22 3.67 4.77 -0.34
N VAL A 23 4.68 4.43 0.46
CA VAL A 23 5.86 3.66 0.00
C VAL A 23 5.45 2.33 -0.63
N GLY A 24 4.38 1.68 -0.15
CA GLY A 24 3.89 0.45 -0.78
C GLY A 24 3.46 0.66 -2.23
N ALA A 25 2.77 1.76 -2.53
CA ALA A 25 2.38 2.11 -3.90
C ALA A 25 3.59 2.51 -4.76
N ILE A 26 4.60 3.17 -4.17
CA ILE A 26 5.83 3.58 -4.86
C ILE A 26 6.65 2.35 -5.28
N ILE A 27 6.85 1.38 -4.39
CA ILE A 27 7.58 0.15 -4.72
C ILE A 27 6.87 -0.65 -5.82
N LEU A 28 5.54 -0.77 -5.77
CA LEU A 28 4.81 -1.43 -6.86
C LEU A 28 4.93 -0.68 -8.18
N GLN A 29 4.92 0.65 -8.14
CA GLN A 29 5.09 1.47 -9.32
C GLN A 29 6.46 1.28 -9.99
N GLU A 30 7.51 1.09 -9.19
CA GLU A 30 8.87 0.82 -9.68
C GLU A 30 9.07 -0.66 -10.07
N ALA A 31 8.14 -1.53 -9.72
CA ALA A 31 8.17 -2.94 -10.07
C ALA A 31 7.65 -3.20 -11.49
N SER A 32 7.90 -4.40 -12.00
CA SER A 32 7.40 -4.86 -13.29
C SER A 32 5.86 -4.84 -13.35
N LYS A 33 5.32 -4.66 -14.56
CA LYS A 33 3.87 -4.71 -14.79
C LYS A 33 3.23 -6.03 -14.33
N SER A 34 3.91 -7.14 -14.52
CA SER A 34 3.45 -8.46 -14.05
C SER A 34 3.27 -8.48 -12.52
N LEU A 35 4.22 -7.90 -11.78
CA LEU A 35 4.14 -7.85 -10.32
C LEU A 35 3.06 -6.88 -9.84
N GLN A 36 2.95 -5.73 -10.49
CA GLN A 36 1.86 -4.78 -10.29
C GLN A 36 0.49 -5.45 -10.43
N ASP A 37 0.28 -6.20 -11.51
CA ASP A 37 -0.97 -6.89 -11.81
C ASP A 37 -1.29 -7.98 -10.77
N LYS A 38 -0.28 -8.70 -10.26
CA LYS A 38 -0.46 -9.66 -9.17
C LYS A 38 -0.96 -8.99 -7.88
N TYR A 39 -0.28 -7.94 -7.41
CA TYR A 39 -0.66 -7.23 -6.17
C TYR A 39 -1.99 -6.48 -6.27
N THR A 40 -2.42 -6.11 -7.47
CA THR A 40 -3.68 -5.37 -7.70
C THR A 40 -4.80 -6.22 -8.27
N SER A 41 -4.57 -7.54 -8.41
CA SER A 41 -5.58 -8.45 -8.92
C SER A 41 -6.83 -8.44 -8.04
N SER A 42 -7.98 -8.26 -8.67
CA SER A 42 -9.29 -8.35 -8.01
C SER A 42 -9.61 -9.75 -7.47
N THR A 43 -8.89 -10.77 -7.92
CA THR A 43 -9.05 -12.18 -7.53
C THR A 43 -7.91 -12.70 -6.67
N LEU A 44 -6.97 -11.85 -6.25
CA LEU A 44 -5.87 -12.24 -5.37
C LEU A 44 -6.42 -12.91 -4.10
N THR A 45 -5.86 -14.04 -3.68
CA THR A 45 -6.21 -14.71 -2.42
C THR A 45 -5.17 -14.46 -1.33
N THR A 46 -5.50 -14.76 -0.08
CA THR A 46 -4.54 -14.69 1.03
C THR A 46 -3.34 -15.61 0.76
N ASP A 47 -3.57 -16.86 0.35
CA ASP A 47 -2.50 -17.81 0.03
C ASP A 47 -1.58 -17.31 -1.10
N GLN A 48 -2.15 -16.68 -2.13
CA GLN A 48 -1.36 -16.08 -3.21
C GLN A 48 -0.54 -14.89 -2.72
N LEU A 49 -1.10 -14.07 -1.82
CA LEU A 49 -0.38 -12.96 -1.21
C LEU A 49 0.75 -13.46 -0.31
N ASP A 50 0.51 -14.51 0.49
CA ASP A 50 1.53 -15.14 1.33
C ASP A 50 2.67 -15.68 0.44
N GLN A 51 2.35 -16.35 -0.67
CA GLN A 51 3.36 -16.80 -1.63
C GLN A 51 4.18 -15.63 -2.22
N LEU A 52 3.55 -14.49 -2.54
CA LEU A 52 4.28 -13.31 -3.05
C LEU A 52 5.28 -12.77 -2.02
N VAL A 53 4.93 -12.80 -0.73
CA VAL A 53 5.80 -12.38 0.36
C VAL A 53 6.92 -13.39 0.60
N GLU A 54 6.62 -14.68 0.59
CA GLU A 54 7.60 -15.76 0.71
C GLU A 54 8.62 -15.76 -0.44
N ASP A 55 8.15 -15.59 -1.68
CA ASP A 55 8.98 -15.45 -2.87
C ASP A 55 9.92 -14.25 -2.74
N PHE A 56 9.40 -13.11 -2.26
CA PHE A 56 10.20 -11.92 -2.01
C PHE A 56 11.31 -12.20 -0.98
N ILE A 57 10.98 -12.77 0.18
CA ILE A 57 11.95 -13.12 1.24
C ILE A 57 13.03 -14.05 0.68
N SER A 58 12.64 -15.12 -0.01
CA SER A 58 13.58 -16.09 -0.59
C SER A 58 14.46 -15.47 -1.67
N SER A 59 13.93 -14.50 -2.44
CA SER A 59 14.69 -13.82 -3.48
C SER A 59 15.76 -12.88 -2.93
N ILE A 60 15.56 -12.30 -1.73
CA ILE A 60 16.58 -11.50 -1.05
C ILE A 60 17.77 -12.41 -0.71
N GLU A 61 17.52 -13.55 -0.09
CA GLU A 61 18.57 -14.51 0.31
C GLU A 61 19.36 -15.04 -0.89
N LYS A 62 18.69 -15.18 -2.04
CA LYS A 62 19.27 -15.71 -3.27
C LYS A 62 19.82 -14.64 -4.22
N ASN A 63 19.72 -13.35 -3.89
CA ASN A 63 20.03 -12.21 -4.77
C ASN A 63 19.31 -12.29 -6.13
N LYS A 64 17.99 -12.47 -6.12
CA LYS A 64 17.14 -12.70 -7.30
C LYS A 64 15.91 -11.77 -7.38
N LEU A 65 15.93 -10.62 -6.72
CA LEU A 65 14.80 -9.69 -6.66
C LEU A 65 14.30 -9.24 -8.04
N GLU A 66 15.22 -8.92 -8.94
CA GLU A 66 14.91 -8.44 -10.30
C GLU A 66 14.23 -9.52 -11.14
N SER A 67 14.53 -10.81 -10.89
CA SER A 67 13.87 -11.92 -11.58
C SER A 67 12.40 -12.06 -11.21
N LEU A 68 12.00 -11.58 -10.03
CA LEU A 68 10.60 -11.46 -9.61
C LEU A 68 9.96 -10.14 -10.05
N GLY A 69 10.74 -9.26 -10.68
CA GLY A 69 10.30 -7.96 -11.17
C GLY A 69 10.28 -6.86 -10.11
N TYR A 70 10.94 -7.04 -8.97
CA TYR A 70 11.20 -5.94 -8.04
C TYR A 70 12.40 -5.10 -8.53
N ASN A 71 12.36 -3.79 -8.30
CA ASN A 71 13.52 -2.93 -8.48
C ASN A 71 14.40 -2.99 -7.23
N SER A 72 15.55 -3.67 -7.32
CA SER A 72 16.49 -3.84 -6.21
C SER A 72 17.12 -2.53 -5.72
N LYS A 73 17.05 -1.46 -6.52
CA LYS A 73 17.59 -0.13 -6.20
C LYS A 73 16.58 0.78 -5.51
N SER A 74 15.34 0.32 -5.30
CA SER A 74 14.30 1.11 -4.68
C SER A 74 14.61 1.43 -3.22
N ASP A 75 14.47 2.70 -2.86
CA ASP A 75 14.57 3.13 -1.48
C ASP A 75 13.45 2.50 -0.63
N PHE A 76 13.81 2.01 0.55
CA PHE A 76 12.88 1.37 1.49
C PHE A 76 12.18 0.11 0.93
N LEU A 77 12.77 -0.59 -0.04
CA LEU A 77 12.18 -1.76 -0.71
C LEU A 77 11.47 -2.73 0.24
N ILE A 78 12.17 -3.24 1.26
CA ILE A 78 11.62 -4.22 2.21
C ILE A 78 10.39 -3.64 2.93
N TYR A 79 10.50 -2.43 3.46
CA TYR A 79 9.39 -1.75 4.12
C TYR A 79 8.23 -1.53 3.15
N GLY A 80 8.50 -1.07 1.94
CA GLY A 80 7.47 -0.82 0.93
C GLY A 80 6.74 -2.10 0.52
N VAL A 81 7.44 -3.22 0.33
CA VAL A 81 6.80 -4.53 0.07
C VAL A 81 5.87 -4.92 1.22
N THR A 82 6.25 -4.70 2.48
CA THR A 82 5.34 -4.98 3.62
C THR A 82 4.06 -4.13 3.56
N LYS A 83 4.15 -2.88 3.10
CA LYS A 83 3.01 -1.97 2.98
C LYS A 83 2.18 -2.21 1.71
N ALA A 84 2.80 -2.67 0.63
CA ALA A 84 2.12 -3.17 -0.56
C ALA A 84 1.28 -4.41 -0.22
N ALA A 85 1.86 -5.37 0.51
CA ALA A 85 1.16 -6.54 1.00
C ALA A 85 0.01 -6.17 1.95
N LEU A 86 0.21 -5.23 2.88
CA LEU A 86 -0.88 -4.75 3.76
C LEU A 86 -2.04 -4.10 2.99
N ASN A 87 -1.74 -3.34 1.93
CA ASN A 87 -2.76 -2.77 1.04
C ASN A 87 -3.52 -3.87 0.28
N ALA A 88 -2.82 -4.88 -0.23
CA ALA A 88 -3.43 -6.02 -0.90
C ALA A 88 -4.31 -6.84 0.05
N LEU A 89 -3.83 -7.12 1.26
CA LEU A 89 -4.59 -7.79 2.33
C LEU A 89 -5.88 -7.05 2.65
N THR A 90 -5.82 -5.72 2.77
CA THR A 90 -7.01 -4.89 3.02
C THR A 90 -8.07 -5.08 1.91
N GLN A 91 -7.66 -5.19 0.65
CA GLN A 91 -8.58 -5.46 -0.45
C GLN A 91 -9.16 -6.89 -0.40
N ILE A 92 -8.34 -7.88 -0.04
CA ILE A 92 -8.78 -9.27 0.14
C ILE A 92 -9.85 -9.33 1.24
N GLU A 93 -9.57 -8.82 2.43
CA GLU A 93 -10.50 -8.83 3.56
C GLU A 93 -11.77 -8.03 3.26
N ALA A 94 -11.68 -6.92 2.52
CA ALA A 94 -12.84 -6.16 2.08
C ALA A 94 -13.80 -6.96 1.19
N ARG A 95 -13.28 -7.82 0.30
CA ARG A 95 -14.11 -8.70 -0.55
C ARG A 95 -14.85 -9.75 0.28
N GLU A 96 -14.23 -10.21 1.36
CA GLU A 96 -14.79 -11.19 2.28
C GLU A 96 -15.66 -10.57 3.39
N SER A 97 -15.89 -9.25 3.35
CA SER A 97 -16.58 -8.51 4.42
C SER A 97 -17.95 -9.06 4.78
N SER A 98 -18.73 -9.56 3.81
CA SER A 98 -20.03 -10.18 4.05
C SER A 98 -19.93 -11.42 4.96
N ASN A 99 -18.84 -12.18 4.86
CA ASN A 99 -18.56 -13.34 5.71
C ASN A 99 -17.91 -12.94 7.05
N ARG A 100 -17.54 -11.67 7.21
CA ARG A 100 -16.81 -11.11 8.35
C ARG A 100 -17.62 -10.02 9.04
N LYS A 101 -18.86 -10.31 9.44
CA LYS A 101 -19.76 -9.38 10.18
C LYS A 101 -19.95 -8.00 9.51
N ASN A 102 -19.93 -7.97 8.18
CA ASN A 102 -20.01 -6.74 7.39
C ASN A 102 -18.98 -5.66 7.83
N LEU A 103 -17.78 -6.10 8.24
CA LEU A 103 -16.70 -5.21 8.65
C LEU A 103 -16.20 -4.38 7.46
N PHE A 104 -15.84 -3.13 7.75
CA PHE A 104 -15.26 -2.21 6.77
C PHE A 104 -13.74 -2.19 6.92
N PHE A 105 -13.02 -2.47 5.86
CA PHE A 105 -11.56 -2.56 5.85
C PHE A 105 -10.99 -1.38 5.07
N ILE A 106 -10.09 -0.64 5.68
CA ILE A 106 -9.47 0.54 5.06
C ILE A 106 -7.98 0.53 5.34
N SER A 107 -7.20 0.82 4.31
CA SER A 107 -5.80 1.17 4.47
C SER A 107 -5.68 2.68 4.53
N VAL A 108 -4.85 3.19 5.43
CA VAL A 108 -4.62 4.64 5.57
C VAL A 108 -3.14 4.91 5.72
N THR A 109 -2.63 5.95 5.07
CA THR A 109 -1.28 6.44 5.36
C THR A 109 -1.37 7.72 6.19
N PRO A 110 -0.59 7.84 7.28
CA PRO A 110 -0.52 9.07 8.05
C PRO A 110 0.24 10.19 7.29
N GLY A 111 0.94 9.84 6.20
CA GLY A 111 1.94 10.70 5.60
C GLY A 111 3.27 10.65 6.36
N LEU A 112 4.27 11.37 5.86
CA LEU A 112 5.61 11.39 6.45
C LEU A 112 5.61 12.25 7.72
N CYS A 113 5.53 11.62 8.89
CA CYS A 113 5.41 12.29 10.18
C CYS A 113 6.73 12.35 10.96
N THR A 114 6.93 13.38 11.78
CA THR A 114 8.07 13.49 12.72
C THR A 114 7.89 12.49 13.86
N THR A 115 8.58 11.35 13.80
CA THR A 115 8.50 10.28 14.81
C THR A 115 9.86 9.60 14.95
N ASP A 116 10.02 8.72 15.94
CA ASP A 116 11.24 7.90 16.07
C ASP A 116 11.48 7.00 14.84
N MET A 117 10.41 6.50 14.19
CA MET A 117 10.53 5.71 12.96
C MET A 117 11.19 6.49 11.82
N THR A 118 10.92 7.80 11.74
CA THR A 118 11.54 8.70 10.77
C THR A 118 12.76 9.40 11.35
N ARG A 119 13.28 8.98 12.51
CA ARG A 119 14.43 9.57 13.20
C ARG A 119 14.32 11.09 13.36
N ASN A 120 13.10 11.58 13.59
CA ASN A 120 12.81 13.02 13.72
C ASN A 120 13.34 13.86 12.53
N LEU A 121 13.23 13.32 11.30
CA LEU A 121 13.58 14.00 10.06
C LEU A 121 12.92 15.38 9.96
N GLN A 122 13.67 16.35 9.44
CA GLN A 122 13.17 17.69 9.11
C GLN A 122 12.22 17.63 7.89
N ASN A 123 11.39 18.66 7.71
CA ASN A 123 10.40 18.77 6.63
C ASN A 123 9.35 17.64 6.64
N THR A 124 9.04 17.11 7.81
CA THR A 124 7.98 16.11 8.03
C THR A 124 6.79 16.76 8.75
N ARG A 125 5.60 16.14 8.69
CA ARG A 125 4.40 16.68 9.35
C ARG A 125 4.36 16.26 10.84
N PRO A 126 3.74 17.04 11.73
CA PRO A 126 3.57 16.64 13.12
C PRO A 126 2.71 15.35 13.26
N PRO A 127 2.96 14.49 14.27
CA PRO A 127 2.20 13.26 14.52
C PRO A 127 0.68 13.45 14.61
N GLU A 128 0.22 14.57 15.17
CA GLU A 128 -1.19 14.90 15.33
C GLU A 128 -1.87 14.99 13.96
N LEU A 129 -1.19 15.56 12.96
CA LEU A 129 -1.70 15.58 11.60
C LEU A 129 -1.69 14.18 10.96
N GLY A 130 -0.75 13.30 11.32
CA GLY A 130 -0.77 11.90 10.92
C GLY A 130 -1.95 11.12 11.52
N ALA A 131 -2.24 11.34 12.80
CA ALA A 131 -3.40 10.78 13.48
C ALA A 131 -4.71 11.29 12.85
N ASN A 132 -4.77 12.56 12.43
CA ASN A 132 -5.95 13.10 11.76
C ASN A 132 -6.30 12.36 10.45
N SER A 133 -5.33 11.89 9.67
CA SER A 133 -5.61 11.03 8.51
C SER A 133 -6.36 9.75 8.90
N ILE A 134 -6.03 9.15 10.05
CA ILE A 134 -6.68 7.94 10.57
C ILE A 134 -8.08 8.29 11.11
N PHE A 135 -8.21 9.36 11.89
CA PHE A 135 -9.49 9.82 12.41
C PHE A 135 -10.49 10.16 11.30
N TYR A 136 -10.02 10.69 10.17
CA TYR A 136 -10.89 10.97 9.04
C TYR A 136 -11.66 9.72 8.62
N VAL A 137 -10.96 8.60 8.37
CA VAL A 137 -11.62 7.36 7.92
C VAL A 137 -12.42 6.66 9.02
N ILE A 138 -12.15 6.94 10.29
CA ILE A 138 -12.97 6.48 11.42
C ILE A 138 -14.31 7.22 11.45
N ASN A 139 -14.28 8.55 11.32
CA ASN A 139 -15.44 9.42 11.51
C ASN A 139 -16.28 9.64 10.24
N THR A 140 -15.74 9.32 9.07
CA THR A 140 -16.45 9.48 7.79
C THR A 140 -17.47 8.36 7.58
N SER A 141 -18.69 8.69 7.16
CA SER A 141 -19.74 7.71 6.90
C SER A 141 -19.34 6.71 5.81
N ARG A 142 -19.82 5.46 5.92
CA ARG A 142 -19.38 4.34 5.04
C ARG A 142 -19.71 4.58 3.57
N ASP A 143 -20.82 5.26 3.28
CA ASP A 143 -21.28 5.64 1.94
C ASP A 143 -20.36 6.65 1.23
N GLN A 144 -19.55 7.38 2.01
CA GLN A 144 -18.56 8.33 1.50
C GLN A 144 -17.17 7.70 1.33
N LEU A 145 -17.00 6.44 1.73
CA LEU A 145 -15.74 5.70 1.61
C LEU A 145 -15.91 4.45 0.74
N LYS A 146 -14.81 3.98 0.17
CA LYS A 146 -14.77 2.73 -0.57
C LYS A 146 -14.12 1.65 0.29
N ASN A 147 -14.84 0.57 0.57
CA ASN A 147 -14.29 -0.59 1.29
C ASN A 147 -13.09 -1.16 0.53
N GLY A 148 -12.02 -1.50 1.24
CA GLY A 148 -10.77 -2.00 0.66
C GLY A 148 -9.85 -0.93 0.07
N ALA A 149 -10.25 0.36 0.08
CA ALA A 149 -9.44 1.41 -0.51
C ALA A 149 -8.37 1.98 0.44
N PHE A 150 -7.45 2.74 -0.15
CA PHE A 150 -6.31 3.37 0.51
C PHE A 150 -6.52 4.89 0.59
N TYR A 151 -6.32 5.49 1.77
CA TYR A 151 -6.63 6.90 2.01
C TYR A 151 -5.47 7.67 2.65
N ARG A 152 -5.49 8.99 2.46
CA ARG A 152 -4.73 9.98 3.25
C ARG A 152 -5.56 11.25 3.37
N ASP A 153 -5.70 11.80 4.58
CA ASP A 153 -6.39 13.07 4.80
C ASP A 153 -7.78 13.13 4.10
N GLY A 154 -8.49 11.98 4.07
CA GLY A 154 -9.79 11.83 3.43
C GLY A 154 -9.81 11.65 1.91
N GLN A 155 -8.67 11.83 1.25
CA GLN A 155 -8.54 11.57 -0.18
C GLN A 155 -8.21 10.10 -0.42
N GLN A 156 -8.97 9.45 -1.30
CA GLN A 156 -8.62 8.13 -1.79
C GLN A 156 -7.36 8.22 -2.66
N LEU A 157 -6.36 7.42 -2.34
CA LEU A 157 -5.10 7.29 -3.07
C LEU A 157 -5.13 6.03 -3.94
N PRO A 158 -4.45 6.05 -5.11
CA PRO A 158 -4.29 4.85 -5.91
C PRO A 158 -3.26 3.90 -5.27
N LEU A 159 -3.43 2.60 -5.49
CA LEU A 159 -2.45 1.58 -5.11
C LEU A 159 -1.27 1.49 -6.07
N ILE A 160 -1.46 1.97 -7.31
CA ILE A 160 -0.44 2.18 -8.33
C ILE A 160 -0.77 3.49 -9.04
N ASN A 161 0.17 4.42 -9.11
CA ASN A 161 -0.08 5.72 -9.72
C ASN A 161 0.33 5.72 -11.21
N GLU A 162 -0.62 5.59 -12.13
CA GLU A 162 -0.33 5.60 -13.58
C GLU A 162 0.32 6.91 -14.08
N SER A 163 0.19 8.01 -13.32
CA SER A 163 0.54 9.37 -13.74
C SER A 163 2.05 9.68 -13.83
N ILE A 164 2.94 8.84 -13.27
CA ILE A 164 4.41 9.07 -13.37
C ILE A 164 4.98 8.39 -14.62
N ILE A 165 4.28 7.40 -15.19
CA ILE A 165 4.68 6.72 -16.44
C ILE A 165 4.77 7.73 -17.62
N ILE A 166 4.03 8.83 -17.56
CA ILE A 166 4.04 9.89 -18.58
C ILE A 166 5.26 10.82 -18.41
N LYS A 167 5.78 11.02 -17.18
CA LYS A 167 6.92 11.93 -16.96
C LYS A 167 8.25 11.34 -17.41
N GLU A 168 8.42 10.03 -17.40
CA GLU A 168 9.63 9.38 -17.90
C GLU A 168 9.65 9.32 -19.43
N LYS A 169 8.52 9.02 -20.08
CA LYS A 169 8.39 9.09 -21.55
C LYS A 169 8.58 10.51 -22.11
N GLY A 170 8.30 11.54 -21.32
CA GLY A 170 8.52 12.94 -21.70
C GLY A 170 9.96 13.44 -21.57
N ASN A 171 10.79 12.77 -20.77
CA ASN A 171 12.19 13.18 -20.54
C ASN A 171 13.20 12.43 -21.40
N GLU A 172 12.91 11.19 -21.85
CA GLU A 172 13.77 10.49 -22.81
C GLU A 172 13.86 11.20 -24.18
N ASN A 173 12.78 11.87 -24.61
CA ASN A 173 12.78 12.64 -25.85
C ASN A 173 13.56 13.97 -25.79
N LYS A 174 13.93 14.46 -24.60
CA LYS A 174 14.71 15.70 -24.46
C LYS A 174 16.22 15.48 -24.43
N ILE A 175 16.69 14.29 -24.07
CA ILE A 175 18.12 13.99 -24.00
C ILE A 175 18.69 13.72 -25.41
N ASN A 176 17.86 13.23 -26.34
CA ASN A 176 18.28 12.96 -27.73
C ASN A 176 18.25 14.17 -28.68
N GLN A 177 17.86 15.37 -28.21
CA GLN A 177 17.87 16.61 -29.03
C GLN A 177 19.01 17.58 -28.70
N VAL A 178 19.90 17.24 -27.77
CA VAL A 178 21.03 18.13 -27.37
C VAL A 178 22.35 17.69 -28.02
N ASN A 179 22.38 16.59 -28.78
CA ASN A 179 23.59 16.03 -29.40
C ASN A 179 23.56 15.96 -30.94
N ASN A 180 22.85 16.85 -31.62
CA ASN A 180 22.98 17.05 -33.07
C ASN A 180 23.12 18.53 -33.40
#